data_AF-A0A9W4ISH8-F1
#
_entry.id   AF-A0A9W4ISH8-F1
#
_cell.length_a   1.000
_cell.length_b   1.000
_cell.length_c   1.000
_cell.angle_alpha   90.00
_cell.angle_beta   90.00
_cell.angle_gamma   90.00
#
_symmetry.space_group_name_H-M   'P 1'
#
loop_
_entity.id
_entity.type
_entity.pdbx_description
1 polymer ?
#
loop_
_entity_poly.entity_id
_entity_poly.type
_entity_poly.pdbx_seq_one_letter_code
_entity_poly.pdbx_strand_id
1 'polypeptide(L)'
;MAEQSLPAVPGTILPVMSPHHQHLLSDHRKESVSLSLKMAEVSVEDVDSAASDFLAAKIEKLDNEMSYIATLKAGLDEAHTTGRLSDAEYRTKIAPYTARMRSAQMTLRVLKQQRHVLEEDLSETVEAEKHTHRNHEHCDGVLLLERAYSDMVLTRVVKPERDRRFGCLEHSIDKGEVERYYSTVSECKHKVWCHVLGMFISKRSIKTAHIVPEKLDREQLAHLFGDEDWEPSHPRNGKTLMSSLNEPLTDPSFSLALSLYQKVEGHFNLGNIAIVPMPGVTKTPTEWRCIVLNESLNMDVVYRGDYRPGQEPLTIRVKDLHNRPLEFLSTNRPLRRYLHIRFLILHMFSKITSVPILRQTVESGVFWSFAGKCFERETLQTFARCVSGCEVSEYFTAEHTFDHPTNPERNIPTGMAMAADLLGIPSRGTVEDSE
;
A
#
# COMPACT_ATOMS: atom_id res chain seq x y z
N MET A 1 -13.24 7.72 -16.48
CA MET A 1 -14.18 6.57 -16.47
C MET A 1 -13.54 5.46 -15.64
N ALA A 2 -14.15 5.05 -14.53
CA ALA A 2 -13.57 4.01 -13.67
C ALA A 2 -13.56 2.66 -14.42
N GLU A 3 -12.40 2.02 -14.49
CA GLU A 3 -12.23 0.72 -15.16
C GLU A 3 -12.94 -0.36 -14.32
N GLN A 4 -14.09 -0.85 -14.79
CA GLN A 4 -14.91 -1.77 -14.01
C GLN A 4 -14.36 -3.19 -14.08
N SER A 5 -14.03 -3.76 -12.92
CA SER A 5 -13.80 -5.20 -12.76
C SER A 5 -14.98 -6.03 -13.28
N LEU A 6 -14.75 -7.34 -13.53
CA LEU A 6 -15.84 -8.25 -13.89
C LEU A 6 -16.99 -8.10 -12.89
N PRO A 7 -18.25 -8.05 -13.36
CA PRO A 7 -19.38 -7.82 -12.48
C PRO A 7 -19.46 -8.97 -11.48
N ALA A 8 -19.55 -8.65 -10.19
CA ALA A 8 -19.77 -9.67 -9.18
C ALA A 8 -21.09 -10.39 -9.49
N VAL A 9 -21.05 -11.71 -9.70
CA VAL A 9 -22.25 -12.55 -9.66
C VAL A 9 -22.88 -12.37 -8.28
N PRO A 10 -24.11 -11.86 -8.18
CA PRO A 10 -24.82 -11.81 -6.92
C PRO A 10 -24.81 -13.19 -6.27
N GLY A 11 -24.60 -13.24 -4.96
CA GLY A 11 -24.60 -14.50 -4.20
C GLY A 11 -25.88 -15.32 -4.37
N THR A 12 -26.97 -14.70 -4.81
CA THR A 12 -28.26 -15.33 -5.11
C THR A 12 -28.34 -16.03 -6.47
N ILE A 13 -27.34 -15.87 -7.34
CA ILE A 13 -27.31 -16.48 -8.68
C ILE A 13 -26.48 -17.77 -8.68
N LEU A 14 -25.31 -17.78 -8.03
CA LEU A 14 -24.41 -18.93 -8.01
C LEU A 14 -25.08 -20.25 -7.56
N PRO A 15 -25.87 -20.31 -6.48
CA PRO A 15 -26.47 -21.55 -6.00
C PRO A 15 -27.48 -22.18 -6.97
N VAL A 16 -28.02 -21.38 -7.90
CA VAL A 16 -29.04 -21.85 -8.84
C VAL A 16 -28.41 -22.53 -10.06
N MET A 17 -27.17 -22.16 -10.39
CA MET A 17 -26.40 -22.70 -11.51
C MET A 17 -25.82 -24.08 -11.20
N SER A 18 -25.61 -24.89 -12.23
CA SER A 18 -24.90 -26.16 -12.10
C SER A 18 -23.44 -25.96 -11.67
N PRO A 19 -22.82 -26.93 -10.96
CA PRO A 19 -21.42 -26.83 -10.51
C PRO A 19 -20.44 -26.57 -11.66
N HIS A 20 -20.74 -27.06 -12.86
CA HIS A 20 -19.93 -26.83 -14.05
C HIS A 20 -19.82 -25.34 -14.41
N HIS A 21 -20.94 -24.62 -14.49
CA HIS A 21 -20.94 -23.18 -14.76
C HIS A 21 -20.27 -22.39 -13.63
N GLN A 22 -20.47 -22.78 -12.37
CA GLN A 22 -19.81 -22.14 -11.23
C GLN A 22 -18.29 -22.23 -11.33
N HIS A 23 -17.76 -23.39 -11.74
CA HIS A 23 -16.32 -23.59 -11.97
C HIS A 23 -15.79 -22.70 -13.10
N LEU A 24 -16.45 -22.71 -14.27
CA LEU A 24 -16.04 -21.87 -15.40
C LEU A 24 -16.06 -20.36 -15.07
N LEU A 25 -17.08 -19.90 -14.34
CA LEU A 25 -17.15 -18.51 -13.88
C LEU A 25 -16.01 -18.15 -12.91
N SER A 26 -15.58 -19.11 -12.07
CA SER A 26 -14.41 -18.94 -11.21
C SER A 26 -13.12 -18.85 -12.04
N ASP A 27 -12.97 -19.67 -13.09
CA ASP A 27 -11.78 -19.64 -13.94
C ASP A 27 -11.65 -18.34 -14.72
N HIS A 28 -12.72 -17.87 -15.35
CA HIS A 28 -12.76 -16.56 -16.02
C HIS A 28 -12.43 -15.39 -15.09
N ARG A 29 -12.81 -15.48 -13.80
CA ARG A 29 -12.44 -14.47 -12.80
C ARG A 29 -10.95 -14.47 -12.50
N LYS A 30 -10.34 -15.64 -12.31
CA LYS A 30 -8.90 -15.76 -12.11
C LYS A 30 -8.14 -15.22 -13.33
N GLU A 31 -8.62 -15.57 -14.52
CA GLU A 31 -8.07 -15.08 -15.78
C GLU A 31 -8.21 -13.56 -15.89
N SER A 32 -9.37 -12.97 -15.56
CA SER A 32 -9.56 -11.52 -15.59
C SER A 32 -8.60 -10.77 -14.64
N VAL A 33 -8.33 -11.33 -13.46
CA VAL A 33 -7.31 -10.78 -12.54
C VAL A 33 -5.94 -10.87 -13.18
N SER A 34 -5.57 -12.01 -13.77
CA SER A 34 -4.31 -12.19 -14.49
C SER A 34 -4.15 -11.19 -15.65
N LEU A 35 -5.19 -10.98 -16.46
CA LEU A 35 -5.18 -10.03 -17.58
C LEU A 35 -5.11 -8.58 -17.12
N SER A 36 -5.78 -8.25 -16.02
CA SER A 36 -5.68 -6.90 -15.43
C SER A 36 -4.29 -6.65 -14.87
N LEU A 37 -3.63 -7.68 -14.33
CA LEU A 37 -2.22 -7.61 -13.94
C LEU A 37 -1.35 -7.40 -15.18
N LYS A 38 -1.45 -8.27 -16.21
CA LYS A 38 -0.72 -8.13 -17.49
C LYS A 38 -0.80 -6.70 -18.04
N MET A 39 -2.00 -6.11 -18.10
CA MET A 39 -2.19 -4.74 -18.56
C MET A 39 -1.41 -3.71 -17.74
N ALA A 40 -1.31 -3.90 -16.42
CA ALA A 40 -0.50 -3.06 -15.55
C ALA A 40 1.01 -3.33 -15.69
N GLU A 41 1.41 -4.53 -16.14
CA GLU A 41 2.83 -4.89 -16.33
C GLU A 41 3.44 -4.33 -17.61
N VAL A 42 2.62 -3.92 -18.58
CA VAL A 42 3.08 -3.32 -19.84
C VAL A 42 3.79 -1.99 -19.51
N SER A 43 5.09 -2.10 -19.27
CA SER A 43 5.97 -1.06 -18.74
C SER A 43 6.86 -0.50 -19.84
N VAL A 44 6.66 0.78 -20.13
CA VAL A 44 7.52 1.94 -20.53
C VAL A 44 8.90 1.75 -21.21
N GLU A 45 9.56 0.61 -21.12
CA GLU A 45 10.95 0.43 -21.61
C GLU A 45 11.04 0.37 -23.15
N ASP A 46 9.98 -0.11 -23.83
CA ASP A 46 9.85 -0.08 -25.29
C ASP A 46 8.46 0.48 -25.68
N VAL A 47 8.40 1.62 -26.35
CA VAL A 47 7.14 2.35 -26.60
C VAL A 47 6.26 1.64 -27.61
N ASP A 48 6.89 1.18 -28.69
CA ASP A 48 6.16 0.54 -29.77
C ASP A 48 5.65 -0.84 -29.33
N SER A 49 6.41 -1.53 -28.47
CA SER A 49 5.91 -2.73 -27.79
C SER A 49 4.81 -2.38 -26.78
N ALA A 50 4.96 -1.33 -25.98
CA ALA A 50 4.02 -1.01 -24.90
C ALA A 50 2.61 -0.67 -25.40
N ALA A 51 2.46 0.13 -26.47
CA ALA A 51 1.13 0.45 -27.01
C ALA A 51 0.44 -0.80 -27.57
N SER A 52 1.17 -1.62 -28.34
CA SER A 52 0.64 -2.85 -28.93
C SER A 52 0.29 -3.89 -27.88
N ASP A 53 1.16 -4.10 -26.89
CA ASP A 53 0.98 -5.04 -25.79
C ASP A 53 -0.20 -4.62 -24.90
N PHE A 54 -0.36 -3.32 -24.63
CA PHE A 54 -1.49 -2.80 -23.87
C PHE A 54 -2.82 -3.04 -24.61
N LEU A 55 -2.89 -2.73 -25.90
CA LEU A 55 -4.09 -2.96 -26.71
C LEU A 55 -4.41 -4.46 -26.84
N ALA A 56 -3.39 -5.31 -27.01
CA ALA A 56 -3.55 -6.76 -27.02
C ALA A 56 -4.13 -7.28 -25.70
N ALA A 57 -3.57 -6.86 -24.56
CA ALA A 57 -4.05 -7.23 -23.24
C ALA A 57 -5.48 -6.70 -22.97
N LYS A 58 -5.81 -5.50 -23.46
CA LYS A 58 -7.18 -4.95 -23.38
C LYS A 58 -8.18 -5.77 -24.20
N ILE A 59 -7.79 -6.19 -25.40
CA ILE A 59 -8.60 -7.07 -26.26
C ILE A 59 -8.81 -8.43 -25.57
N GLU A 60 -7.75 -9.05 -25.05
CA GLU A 60 -7.83 -10.33 -24.33
C GLU A 60 -8.77 -10.22 -23.11
N LYS A 61 -8.69 -9.10 -22.36
CA LYS A 61 -9.57 -8.81 -21.22
C LYS A 61 -11.05 -8.71 -21.63
N LEU A 62 -11.36 -8.01 -22.72
CA LEU A 62 -12.73 -7.89 -23.24
C LEU A 62 -13.26 -9.20 -23.81
N ASP A 63 -12.42 -9.99 -24.49
CA ASP A 63 -12.79 -11.33 -24.99
C ASP A 63 -13.09 -12.29 -23.81
N ASN A 64 -12.28 -12.25 -22.75
CA ASN A 64 -12.54 -13.01 -21.51
C ASN A 64 -13.84 -12.54 -20.82
N GLU A 65 -14.10 -11.23 -20.77
CA GLU A 65 -15.35 -10.69 -20.23
C GLU A 65 -16.59 -11.13 -21.03
N MET A 66 -16.50 -11.15 -22.35
CA MET A 66 -17.58 -11.68 -23.19
C MET A 66 -17.81 -13.16 -22.93
N SER A 67 -16.74 -13.95 -22.82
CA SER A 67 -16.81 -15.39 -22.52
C SER A 67 -17.41 -15.65 -21.13
N TYR A 68 -17.05 -14.84 -20.14
CA TYR A 68 -17.63 -14.84 -18.82
C TYR A 68 -19.14 -14.58 -18.85
N ILE A 69 -19.59 -13.53 -19.55
CA ILE A 69 -21.01 -13.20 -19.65
C ILE A 69 -21.78 -14.28 -20.42
N ALA A 70 -21.19 -14.88 -21.45
CA ALA A 70 -21.79 -15.99 -22.20
C ALA A 70 -22.00 -17.22 -21.30
N THR A 71 -20.99 -17.60 -20.51
CA THR A 71 -21.08 -18.68 -19.51
C THR A 71 -22.14 -18.39 -18.46
N LEU A 72 -22.20 -17.15 -17.96
CA LEU A 72 -23.21 -16.72 -17.00
C LEU A 72 -24.62 -16.84 -17.58
N LYS A 73 -24.81 -16.39 -18.83
CA LYS A 73 -26.08 -16.52 -19.55
C LYS A 73 -26.47 -17.98 -19.72
N ALA A 74 -25.55 -18.85 -20.14
CA ALA A 74 -25.82 -20.28 -20.30
C ALA A 74 -26.28 -20.94 -18.97
N GLY A 75 -25.62 -20.59 -17.86
CA GLY A 75 -26.04 -21.08 -16.54
C GLY A 75 -27.41 -20.56 -16.09
N LEU A 76 -27.77 -19.32 -16.45
CA LEU A 76 -29.11 -18.77 -16.20
C LEU A 76 -30.18 -19.42 -17.10
N ASP A 77 -29.86 -19.70 -18.36
CA ASP A 77 -30.73 -20.40 -19.30
C ASP A 77 -31.01 -21.84 -18.82
N GLU A 78 -29.99 -22.56 -18.33
CA GLU A 78 -30.14 -23.88 -17.71
C GLU A 78 -31.06 -23.83 -16.47
N ALA A 79 -30.84 -22.85 -15.58
CA ALA A 79 -31.67 -22.67 -14.39
C ALA A 79 -33.14 -22.33 -14.73
N HIS A 80 -33.36 -21.55 -15.79
CA HIS A 80 -34.71 -21.21 -16.27
C HIS A 80 -35.41 -22.43 -16.88
N THR A 81 -34.75 -23.15 -17.78
CA THR A 81 -35.31 -24.35 -18.43
C THR A 81 -35.60 -25.50 -17.46
N THR A 82 -34.84 -25.60 -16.37
CA THR A 82 -35.08 -26.57 -15.29
C THR A 82 -36.10 -26.11 -14.25
N GLY A 83 -36.72 -24.93 -14.43
CA GLY A 83 -37.74 -24.40 -13.54
C GLY A 83 -37.23 -23.88 -12.19
N ARG A 84 -35.90 -23.69 -12.04
CA ARG A 84 -35.30 -23.14 -10.82
C ARG A 84 -35.38 -21.62 -10.73
N LEU A 85 -35.66 -20.94 -11.85
CA LEU A 85 -35.90 -19.51 -11.93
C LEU A 85 -37.25 -19.26 -12.61
N SER A 86 -38.04 -18.37 -12.03
CA SER A 86 -39.22 -17.84 -12.73
C SER A 86 -38.81 -16.94 -13.90
N ASP A 87 -39.70 -16.78 -14.89
CA ASP A 87 -39.50 -15.87 -16.03
C ASP A 87 -39.13 -14.45 -15.60
N ALA A 88 -39.79 -13.94 -14.55
CA ALA A 88 -39.55 -12.59 -14.03
C ALA A 88 -38.15 -12.48 -13.41
N GLU A 89 -37.75 -13.45 -12.60
CA GLU A 89 -36.41 -13.47 -12.00
C GLU A 89 -35.31 -13.63 -13.05
N TYR A 90 -35.50 -14.50 -14.05
CA TYR A 90 -34.56 -14.67 -15.15
C TYR A 90 -34.34 -13.34 -15.89
N ARG A 91 -35.42 -12.65 -16.30
CA ARG A 91 -35.34 -11.36 -17.00
C ARG A 91 -34.61 -10.30 -16.18
N THR A 92 -34.96 -10.17 -14.90
CA THR A 92 -34.30 -9.22 -14.00
C THR A 92 -32.82 -9.55 -13.82
N LYS A 93 -32.46 -10.83 -13.66
CA LYS A 93 -31.08 -11.26 -13.46
C LYS A 93 -30.22 -11.12 -14.71
N ILE A 94 -30.76 -11.38 -15.91
CA ILE A 94 -29.99 -11.36 -17.17
C ILE A 94 -29.82 -9.95 -17.77
N ALA A 95 -30.77 -9.04 -17.51
CA ALA A 95 -30.77 -7.69 -18.06
C ALA A 95 -29.44 -6.92 -17.93
N PRO A 96 -28.82 -6.77 -16.73
CA PRO A 96 -27.58 -6.02 -16.59
C PRO A 96 -26.42 -6.61 -17.41
N TYR A 97 -26.35 -7.94 -17.51
CA TYR A 97 -25.29 -8.63 -18.24
C TYR A 97 -25.45 -8.48 -19.76
N THR A 98 -26.68 -8.49 -20.29
CA THR A 98 -26.90 -8.28 -21.73
C THR A 98 -26.58 -6.85 -22.18
N ALA A 99 -26.80 -5.86 -21.33
CA ALA A 99 -26.38 -4.48 -21.59
C ALA A 99 -24.86 -4.38 -21.62
N ARG A 100 -24.19 -4.97 -20.61
CA ARG A 100 -22.72 -4.99 -20.51
C ARG A 100 -22.07 -5.76 -21.67
N MET A 101 -22.61 -6.89 -22.07
CA MET A 101 -22.15 -7.68 -23.23
C MET A 101 -22.20 -6.87 -24.52
N ARG A 102 -23.30 -6.15 -24.77
CA ARG A 102 -23.42 -5.26 -25.95
C ARG A 102 -22.35 -4.17 -25.93
N SER A 103 -22.13 -3.54 -24.78
CA SER A 103 -21.08 -2.53 -24.62
C SER A 103 -19.69 -3.11 -24.89
N ALA A 104 -19.34 -4.22 -24.26
CA ALA A 104 -18.05 -4.89 -24.44
C ALA A 104 -17.81 -5.30 -25.90
N GLN A 105 -18.84 -5.85 -26.55
CA GLN A 105 -18.76 -6.25 -27.96
C GLN A 105 -18.55 -5.06 -28.90
N MET A 106 -19.20 -3.92 -28.65
CA MET A 106 -18.99 -2.69 -29.41
C MET A 106 -17.55 -2.19 -29.25
N THR A 107 -17.06 -2.08 -28.00
CA THR A 107 -15.69 -1.65 -27.72
C THR A 107 -14.66 -2.59 -28.35
N LEU A 108 -14.85 -3.90 -28.21
CA LEU A 108 -13.97 -4.92 -28.81
C LEU A 108 -13.92 -4.80 -30.33
N ARG A 109 -15.07 -4.58 -30.99
CA ARG A 109 -15.12 -4.38 -32.44
C ARG A 109 -14.32 -3.14 -32.86
N VAL A 110 -14.48 -2.03 -32.15
CA VAL A 110 -13.74 -0.79 -32.41
C VAL A 110 -12.24 -1.02 -32.22
N LEU A 111 -11.82 -1.58 -31.08
CA LEU A 111 -10.40 -1.87 -30.80
C LEU A 111 -9.79 -2.82 -31.83
N LYS A 112 -10.48 -3.89 -32.23
CA LYS A 112 -9.98 -4.82 -33.26
C LYS A 112 -9.90 -4.17 -34.64
N GLN A 113 -10.85 -3.30 -35.00
CA GLN A 113 -10.90 -2.63 -36.31
C GLN A 113 -9.91 -1.46 -36.43
N GLN A 114 -9.73 -0.71 -35.35
CA GLN A 114 -8.89 0.50 -35.32
C GLN A 114 -7.53 0.25 -34.67
N ARG A 115 -7.16 -1.01 -34.41
CA ARG A 115 -5.95 -1.38 -33.67
C ARG A 115 -4.70 -0.63 -34.17
N HIS A 116 -4.40 -0.72 -35.46
CA HIS A 116 -3.20 -0.11 -36.04
C HIS A 116 -3.18 1.41 -35.87
N VAL A 117 -4.33 2.08 -36.08
CA VAL A 117 -4.42 3.54 -35.94
C VAL A 117 -4.21 3.96 -34.49
N LEU A 118 -4.81 3.23 -33.55
CA LEU A 118 -4.63 3.48 -32.12
C LEU A 118 -3.20 3.19 -31.65
N GLU A 119 -2.54 2.16 -32.21
CA GLU A 119 -1.13 1.87 -31.94
C GLU A 119 -0.25 3.05 -32.37
N GLU A 120 -0.45 3.58 -33.59
CA GLU A 120 0.29 4.72 -34.12
C GLU A 120 0.04 6.00 -33.29
N ASP A 121 -1.22 6.33 -33.01
CA ASP A 121 -1.59 7.52 -32.21
C ASP A 121 -1.01 7.46 -30.78
N LEU A 122 -1.04 6.28 -30.15
CA LEU A 122 -0.48 6.08 -28.82
C LEU A 122 1.04 6.14 -28.83
N SER A 123 1.71 5.52 -29.81
CA SER A 123 3.17 5.64 -29.97
C SER A 123 3.59 7.09 -30.16
N GLU A 124 2.90 7.87 -31.01
CA GLU A 124 3.19 9.29 -31.22
C GLU A 124 3.01 10.11 -29.93
N THR A 125 1.92 9.87 -29.19
CA THR A 125 1.66 10.55 -27.91
C THR A 125 2.74 10.23 -26.88
N VAL A 126 3.12 8.96 -26.73
CA VAL A 126 4.15 8.54 -25.78
C VAL A 126 5.52 9.09 -26.18
N GLU A 127 5.86 9.13 -27.46
CA GLU A 127 7.11 9.75 -27.92
C GLU A 127 7.12 11.27 -27.71
N ALA A 128 5.99 11.96 -27.92
CA ALA A 128 5.86 13.38 -27.61
C ALA A 128 6.01 13.66 -26.10
N GLU A 129 5.40 12.82 -25.25
CA GLU A 129 5.62 12.86 -23.79
C GLU A 129 7.08 12.58 -23.45
N LYS A 130 7.73 11.56 -24.05
CA LYS A 130 9.16 11.30 -23.82
C LYS A 130 10.05 12.47 -24.24
N HIS A 131 9.73 13.14 -25.35
CA HIS A 131 10.49 14.30 -25.81
C HIS A 131 10.31 15.51 -24.90
N THR A 132 9.10 15.78 -24.41
CA THR A 132 8.88 16.80 -23.38
C THR A 132 9.56 16.44 -22.07
N HIS A 133 9.55 15.16 -21.68
CA HIS A 133 10.24 14.65 -20.49
C HIS A 133 11.77 14.69 -20.57
N ARG A 134 12.37 14.48 -21.75
CA ARG A 134 13.84 14.57 -21.93
C ARG A 134 14.35 16.01 -21.99
N ASN A 135 13.51 16.95 -22.44
CA ASN A 135 13.90 18.34 -22.64
C ASN A 135 13.55 19.27 -21.46
N HIS A 136 12.82 18.79 -20.46
CA HIS A 136 12.57 19.52 -19.22
C HIS A 136 13.51 19.09 -18.08
N GLU A 137 14.69 19.71 -18.03
CA GLU A 137 15.52 19.85 -16.81
C GLU A 137 14.86 20.74 -15.71
N HIS A 138 13.60 21.13 -15.92
CA HIS A 138 12.77 21.88 -14.97
C HIS A 138 11.39 21.21 -14.96
N CYS A 139 11.25 20.13 -14.19
CA CYS A 139 10.03 19.34 -14.14
C CYS A 139 8.93 20.10 -13.39
N ASP A 140 7.74 20.16 -13.99
CA ASP A 140 6.49 20.48 -13.29
C ASP A 140 6.29 19.42 -12.19
N GLY A 141 6.26 19.85 -10.92
CA GLY A 141 6.29 18.94 -9.76
C GLY A 141 5.22 17.85 -9.80
N VAL A 142 4.08 18.15 -10.40
CA VAL A 142 2.94 17.22 -10.56
C VAL A 142 3.35 15.94 -11.30
N LEU A 143 4.17 16.02 -12.35
CA LEU A 143 4.58 14.84 -13.14
C LEU A 143 5.61 13.98 -12.40
N LEU A 144 6.52 14.62 -11.65
CA LEU A 144 7.49 13.91 -10.81
C LEU A 144 6.79 13.08 -9.74
N LEU A 145 5.74 13.65 -9.18
CA LEU A 145 4.91 13.05 -8.15
C LEU A 145 4.12 11.84 -8.71
N GLU A 146 3.44 12.00 -9.84
CA GLU A 146 2.71 10.90 -10.49
C GLU A 146 3.63 9.74 -10.89
N ARG A 147 4.85 10.03 -11.35
CA ARG A 147 5.86 9.02 -11.67
C ARG A 147 6.37 8.29 -10.44
N ALA A 148 6.79 9.02 -9.40
CA ALA A 148 7.21 8.44 -8.13
C ALA A 148 6.15 7.48 -7.56
N TYR A 149 4.87 7.88 -7.67
CA TYR A 149 3.74 7.07 -7.23
C TYR A 149 3.48 5.84 -8.08
N SER A 150 3.49 6.02 -9.40
CA SER A 150 3.32 4.93 -10.35
C SER A 150 4.41 3.89 -10.16
N ASP A 151 5.67 4.31 -10.06
CA ASP A 151 6.80 3.42 -9.81
C ASP A 151 6.69 2.69 -8.47
N MET A 152 6.28 3.39 -7.41
CA MET A 152 6.08 2.79 -6.08
C MET A 152 5.01 1.70 -6.05
N VAL A 153 3.99 1.82 -6.89
CA VAL A 153 2.82 0.93 -6.86
C VAL A 153 2.90 -0.14 -7.92
N LEU A 154 3.29 0.20 -9.15
CA LEU A 154 3.51 -0.74 -10.23
C LEU A 154 4.54 -1.78 -9.80
N THR A 155 5.63 -1.38 -9.13
CA THR A 155 6.60 -2.33 -8.58
C THR A 155 6.03 -3.37 -7.62
N ARG A 156 4.85 -3.14 -7.00
CA ARG A 156 4.18 -4.06 -6.08
C ARG A 156 3.04 -4.84 -6.74
N VAL A 157 2.24 -4.18 -7.56
CA VAL A 157 1.03 -4.77 -8.16
C VAL A 157 1.41 -5.75 -9.27
N VAL A 158 2.42 -5.40 -10.08
CA VAL A 158 2.85 -6.13 -11.28
C VAL A 158 3.69 -7.38 -10.97
N LYS A 159 4.33 -7.46 -9.79
CA LYS A 159 5.22 -8.60 -9.53
C LYS A 159 4.45 -9.86 -9.11
N PRO A 160 4.81 -11.06 -9.61
CA PRO A 160 4.26 -12.32 -9.12
C PRO A 160 4.55 -12.49 -7.62
N GLU A 161 3.73 -13.24 -6.87
CA GLU A 161 3.81 -13.31 -5.38
C GLU A 161 5.21 -13.54 -4.80
N ARG A 162 6.06 -14.28 -5.52
CA ARG A 162 7.45 -14.57 -5.10
C ARG A 162 8.37 -13.34 -5.19
N ASP A 163 7.99 -12.36 -6.00
CA ASP A 163 8.68 -11.11 -6.31
C ASP A 163 7.95 -9.87 -5.79
N ARG A 164 6.79 -10.02 -5.13
CA ARG A 164 6.04 -8.94 -4.43
C ARG A 164 6.73 -8.35 -3.20
N ARG A 165 7.96 -8.76 -2.91
CA ARG A 165 8.77 -8.10 -1.88
C ARG A 165 8.93 -6.64 -2.31
N PHE A 166 8.80 -5.68 -1.38
CA PHE A 166 9.27 -4.32 -1.65
C PHE A 166 10.69 -4.44 -2.19
N GLY A 167 10.86 -3.97 -3.43
CA GLY A 167 11.96 -4.35 -4.31
C GLY A 167 13.27 -4.38 -3.55
N CYS A 168 14.01 -5.45 -3.74
CA CYS A 168 15.41 -5.52 -3.38
C CYS A 168 16.16 -5.41 -4.71
N LEU A 169 16.57 -4.21 -5.10
CA LEU A 169 17.39 -3.94 -6.29
C LEU A 169 18.48 -2.92 -5.96
N GLU A 170 19.69 -3.45 -5.74
CA GLU A 170 21.05 -2.89 -5.81
C GLU A 170 21.43 -1.58 -5.10
N HIS A 171 20.51 -0.66 -4.77
CA HIS A 171 20.82 0.51 -3.94
C HIS A 171 20.64 0.16 -2.46
N SER A 172 21.38 -0.86 -2.01
CA SER A 172 21.29 -1.31 -0.64
C SER A 172 21.72 -0.19 0.29
N ILE A 173 20.79 0.36 1.07
CA ILE A 173 21.14 1.17 2.24
C ILE A 173 22.18 0.38 3.02
N ASP A 174 23.34 0.97 3.27
CA ASP A 174 24.43 0.27 3.94
C ASP A 174 23.92 -0.21 5.31
N LYS A 175 23.90 -1.53 5.46
CA LYS A 175 23.52 -2.19 6.71
C LYS A 175 24.35 -1.66 7.88
N GLY A 176 25.63 -1.35 7.64
CA GLY A 176 26.53 -0.77 8.63
C GLY A 176 26.10 0.63 9.09
N GLU A 177 25.42 1.40 8.25
CA GLU A 177 24.92 2.74 8.59
C GLU A 177 23.65 2.68 9.42
N VAL A 178 22.69 1.82 9.04
CA VAL A 178 21.48 1.57 9.86
C VAL A 178 21.88 1.03 11.23
N GLU A 179 22.86 0.13 11.26
CA GLU A 179 23.39 -0.43 12.50
C GLU A 179 23.98 0.64 13.42
N ARG A 180 24.73 1.60 12.86
CA ARG A 180 25.29 2.74 13.60
C ARG A 180 24.20 3.71 14.05
N TYR A 181 23.29 4.07 13.15
CA TYR A 181 22.22 5.04 13.41
C TYR A 181 21.35 4.62 14.59
N TYR A 182 20.92 3.35 14.66
CA TYR A 182 20.10 2.88 15.78
C TYR A 182 20.91 2.34 16.97
N SER A 183 22.24 2.32 16.88
CA SER A 183 23.13 1.71 17.88
C SER A 183 22.81 0.23 18.13
N THR A 184 22.59 -0.55 17.06
CA THR A 184 22.09 -1.93 17.14
C THR A 184 23.18 -2.99 17.27
N VAL A 185 24.45 -2.61 17.21
CA VAL A 185 25.58 -3.55 17.27
C VAL A 185 25.87 -3.91 18.73
N SER A 186 25.88 -5.21 19.04
CA SER A 186 26.30 -5.69 20.37
C SER A 186 27.82 -5.57 20.56
N GLU A 187 28.29 -5.52 21.81
CA GLU A 187 29.70 -5.77 22.15
C GLU A 187 30.22 -7.07 21.49
N CYS A 188 29.33 -8.08 21.37
CA CYS A 188 29.56 -9.25 20.55
C CYS A 188 29.32 -8.92 19.07
N LYS A 189 30.39 -8.67 18.30
CA LYS A 189 30.37 -8.28 16.86
C LYS A 189 29.54 -9.18 15.92
N HIS A 190 29.09 -10.35 16.38
CA HIS A 190 28.27 -11.30 15.63
C HIS A 190 26.77 -11.19 15.88
N LYS A 191 26.32 -10.25 16.73
CA LYS A 191 24.88 -10.04 17.00
C LYS A 191 24.46 -8.60 16.75
N VAL A 192 23.25 -8.46 16.22
CA VAL A 192 22.61 -7.17 15.91
C VAL A 192 21.19 -7.18 16.47
N TRP A 193 20.77 -6.05 17.01
CA TRP A 193 19.46 -5.85 17.61
C TRP A 193 18.33 -5.89 16.57
N CYS A 194 17.29 -6.68 16.83
CA CYS A 194 16.06 -6.65 16.06
C CYS A 194 15.01 -5.81 16.78
N HIS A 195 14.57 -4.72 16.16
CA HIS A 195 13.66 -3.74 16.76
C HIS A 195 12.28 -4.32 17.10
N VAL A 196 11.76 -5.21 16.25
CA VAL A 196 10.44 -5.83 16.45
C VAL A 196 10.51 -6.98 17.47
N LEU A 197 11.60 -7.74 17.50
CA LEU A 197 11.75 -8.83 18.46
C LEU A 197 12.30 -8.38 19.82
N GLY A 198 12.87 -7.18 19.93
CA GLY A 198 13.46 -6.68 21.18
C GLY A 198 14.62 -7.55 21.68
N MET A 199 15.47 -8.04 20.78
CA MET A 199 16.59 -8.90 21.16
C MET A 199 17.74 -8.90 20.15
N PHE A 200 18.92 -9.27 20.63
CA PHE A 200 20.12 -9.48 19.81
C PHE A 200 20.06 -10.82 19.06
N ILE A 201 20.04 -10.74 17.72
CA ILE A 201 20.02 -11.90 16.82
C ILE A 201 21.36 -12.00 16.07
N SER A 202 21.71 -13.20 15.61
CA SER A 202 22.86 -13.40 14.72
C SER A 202 22.85 -12.42 13.55
N LYS A 203 23.98 -11.71 13.36
CA LYS A 203 24.15 -10.70 12.30
C LYS A 203 23.85 -11.26 10.91
N ARG A 204 24.06 -12.57 10.69
CA ARG A 204 23.76 -13.27 9.43
C ARG A 204 22.27 -13.32 9.10
N SER A 205 21.41 -13.29 10.11
CA SER A 205 19.95 -13.40 9.95
C SER A 205 19.22 -12.07 10.11
N ILE A 206 19.95 -10.97 10.32
CA ILE A 206 19.40 -9.61 10.34
C ILE A 206 19.44 -9.02 8.93
N LYS A 207 18.34 -8.40 8.52
CA LYS A 207 18.15 -7.69 7.27
C LYS A 207 17.80 -6.23 7.55
N THR A 208 18.15 -5.37 6.58
CA THR A 208 17.74 -3.97 6.57
C THR A 208 16.40 -3.90 5.85
N ALA A 209 15.34 -3.59 6.58
CA ALA A 209 14.00 -3.49 6.06
C ALA A 209 13.69 -2.03 5.72
N HIS A 210 13.49 -1.74 4.44
CA HIS A 210 13.15 -0.41 3.96
C HIS A 210 11.70 -0.10 4.31
N ILE A 211 11.46 1.06 4.93
CA ILE A 211 10.13 1.59 5.26
C ILE A 211 9.49 2.16 4.00
N VAL A 212 10.26 2.93 3.23
CA VAL A 212 9.88 3.51 1.95
C VAL A 212 10.48 2.63 0.83
N PRO A 213 9.77 2.41 -0.29
CA PRO A 213 10.33 1.66 -1.41
C PRO A 213 11.68 2.22 -1.88
N GLU A 214 12.61 1.33 -2.20
CA GLU A 214 13.99 1.65 -2.64
C GLU A 214 14.05 2.48 -3.93
N LYS A 215 13.01 2.41 -4.77
CA LYS A 215 12.96 3.13 -6.06
C LYS A 215 12.66 4.62 -5.95
N LEU A 216 12.25 5.10 -4.77
CA LEU A 216 12.00 6.51 -4.58
C LEU A 216 13.32 7.20 -4.32
N ASP A 217 13.77 7.98 -5.30
CA ASP A 217 14.97 8.81 -5.12
C ASP A 217 14.72 9.95 -4.13
N ARG A 218 15.79 10.67 -3.79
CA ARG A 218 15.73 11.75 -2.81
C ARG A 218 14.81 12.89 -3.23
N GLU A 219 14.78 13.23 -4.51
CA GLU A 219 13.99 14.35 -5.05
C GLU A 219 12.51 13.99 -5.04
N GLN A 220 12.19 12.76 -5.45
CA GLN A 220 10.84 12.21 -5.36
C GLN A 220 10.35 12.16 -3.91
N LEU A 221 11.21 11.78 -2.95
CA LEU A 221 10.85 11.84 -1.53
C LEU A 221 10.66 13.28 -1.05
N ALA A 222 11.60 14.18 -1.36
CA ALA A 222 11.49 15.59 -1.00
C ALA A 222 10.16 16.18 -1.49
N HIS A 223 9.83 15.95 -2.75
CA HIS A 223 8.58 16.40 -3.36
C HIS A 223 7.35 15.74 -2.73
N LEU A 224 7.39 14.43 -2.50
CA LEU A 224 6.32 13.66 -1.87
C LEU A 224 5.95 14.16 -0.46
N PHE A 225 6.94 14.65 0.29
CA PHE A 225 6.74 15.16 1.65
C PHE A 225 6.64 16.69 1.72
N GLY A 226 6.63 17.38 0.57
CA GLY A 226 6.55 18.84 0.51
C GLY A 226 7.76 19.55 1.11
N ASP A 227 8.92 18.89 1.14
CA ASP A 227 10.21 19.45 1.52
C ASP A 227 10.98 19.81 0.24
N GLU A 228 10.47 20.74 -0.58
CA GLU A 228 11.22 21.28 -1.73
C GLU A 228 12.55 21.93 -1.26
N ASP A 229 12.55 22.47 -0.04
CA ASP A 229 13.74 22.83 0.72
C ASP A 229 14.28 21.61 1.49
N TRP A 230 14.59 20.52 0.80
CA TRP A 230 15.47 19.48 1.34
C TRP A 230 16.89 20.05 1.45
N GLU A 231 17.06 21.04 2.31
CA GLU A 231 18.36 21.47 2.77
C GLU A 231 18.75 20.47 3.87
N PRO A 232 19.87 19.75 3.74
CA PRO A 232 20.31 18.80 4.76
C PRO A 232 20.41 19.40 6.17
N SER A 233 20.47 20.72 6.29
CA SER A 233 20.45 21.52 7.52
C SER A 233 19.08 21.63 8.21
N HIS A 234 17.96 21.31 7.54
CA HIS A 234 16.63 21.62 8.07
C HIS A 234 16.25 20.66 9.23
N PRO A 235 15.94 21.19 10.44
CA PRO A 235 15.81 20.39 11.67
C PRO A 235 14.64 19.39 11.69
N ARG A 236 13.75 19.45 10.69
CA ARG A 236 12.62 18.51 10.51
C ARG A 236 12.99 17.23 9.75
N ASN A 237 14.08 17.25 8.98
CA ASN A 237 14.44 16.16 8.06
C ASN A 237 15.48 15.20 8.61
N GLY A 238 16.05 15.55 9.75
CA GLY A 238 17.12 14.82 10.40
C GLY A 238 17.92 15.91 11.07
N LYS A 239 18.07 15.81 12.39
CA LYS A 239 18.78 16.82 13.16
C LYS A 239 20.25 16.82 12.72
N THR A 240 20.60 17.65 11.75
CA THR A 240 21.98 18.00 11.43
C THR A 240 22.51 18.83 12.57
N LEU A 241 23.24 18.17 13.46
CA LEU A 241 24.18 18.81 14.34
C LEU A 241 25.28 19.40 13.46
N MET A 242 25.39 20.72 13.43
CA MET A 242 26.51 21.42 12.84
C MET A 242 27.82 20.92 13.44
N SER A 243 28.66 20.42 12.56
CA SER A 243 30.07 20.10 12.76
C SER A 243 30.84 21.35 13.21
N SER A 244 31.44 21.27 14.40
CA SER A 244 32.80 21.75 14.58
C SER A 244 33.56 20.69 15.37
N LEU A 245 34.35 19.92 14.62
CA LEU A 245 35.32 18.89 15.05
C LEU A 245 34.71 17.50 15.40
N ASN A 246 34.97 16.52 14.53
CA ASN A 246 34.65 15.08 14.61
C ASN A 246 33.19 14.69 14.32
N GLU A 247 32.91 14.44 13.04
CA GLU A 247 31.55 14.33 12.46
C GLU A 247 30.79 13.04 12.83
N PRO A 248 29.52 13.13 13.27
CA PRO A 248 28.57 12.04 13.15
C PRO A 248 27.82 12.10 11.81
N LEU A 249 27.89 11.00 11.04
CA LEU A 249 26.98 10.73 9.92
C LEU A 249 25.54 10.68 10.42
N THR A 250 24.76 11.73 10.18
CA THR A 250 23.30 11.65 10.23
C THR A 250 22.74 12.06 8.88
N ASP A 251 22.93 11.19 7.88
CA ASP A 251 22.10 11.24 6.68
C ASP A 251 20.65 10.87 7.10
N PRO A 252 19.66 11.75 6.86
CA PRO A 252 18.24 11.47 7.03
C PRO A 252 17.75 10.14 6.43
N SER A 253 18.44 9.68 5.38
CA SER A 253 18.11 8.47 4.64
C SER A 253 18.12 7.22 5.53
N PHE A 254 18.82 7.24 6.66
CA PHE A 254 18.87 6.12 7.61
C PHE A 254 17.59 5.95 8.44
N SER A 255 16.77 7.00 8.56
CA SER A 255 15.44 6.91 9.17
C SER A 255 14.43 6.13 8.31
N LEU A 256 14.81 5.82 7.05
CA LEU A 256 14.00 5.08 6.09
C LEU A 256 14.11 3.56 6.23
N ALA A 257 14.92 3.05 7.17
CA ALA A 257 15.14 1.61 7.32
C ALA A 257 15.15 1.14 8.78
N LEU A 258 14.98 -0.16 8.98
CA LEU A 258 15.01 -0.82 10.28
C LEU A 258 15.80 -2.13 10.23
N SER A 259 16.54 -2.45 11.29
CA SER A 259 17.18 -3.76 11.46
C SER A 259 16.16 -4.78 11.96
N LEU A 260 15.77 -5.71 11.09
CA LEU A 260 14.75 -6.73 11.36
C LEU A 260 15.32 -8.15 11.17
N TYR A 261 14.80 -9.12 11.90
CA TYR A 261 15.08 -10.53 11.65
C TYR A 261 14.50 -10.94 10.30
N GLN A 262 15.21 -11.74 9.50
CA GLN A 262 14.85 -12.05 8.11
C GLN A 262 13.40 -12.51 7.91
N LYS A 263 12.82 -13.29 8.84
CA LYS A 263 11.42 -13.71 8.72
C LYS A 263 10.45 -12.56 9.00
N VAL A 264 10.76 -11.72 9.99
CA VAL A 264 9.98 -10.53 10.31
C VAL A 264 10.06 -9.53 9.16
N GLU A 265 11.25 -9.31 8.61
CA GLU A 265 11.46 -8.49 7.41
C GLU A 265 10.65 -9.02 6.23
N GLY A 266 10.66 -10.32 5.98
CA GLY A 266 9.81 -10.94 4.94
C GLY A 266 8.32 -10.63 5.11
N HIS A 267 7.78 -10.77 6.32
CA HIS A 267 6.37 -10.39 6.57
C HIS A 267 6.14 -8.89 6.41
N PHE A 268 7.09 -8.04 6.83
CA PHE A 268 6.99 -6.59 6.70
C PHE A 268 7.00 -6.15 5.24
N ASN A 269 7.83 -6.79 4.40
CA ASN A 269 7.97 -6.47 2.99
C ASN A 269 6.87 -7.06 2.10
N LEU A 270 6.22 -8.14 2.55
CA LEU A 270 5.02 -8.67 1.92
C LEU A 270 3.73 -7.95 2.36
N GLY A 271 3.84 -7.00 3.30
CA GLY A 271 2.67 -6.29 3.82
C GLY A 271 1.78 -7.11 4.75
N ASN A 272 2.29 -8.23 5.26
CA ASN A 272 1.58 -9.05 6.25
C ASN A 272 1.63 -8.43 7.65
N ILE A 273 2.63 -7.60 7.91
CA ILE A 273 2.73 -6.77 9.12
C ILE A 273 3.03 -5.31 8.74
N ALA A 274 2.59 -4.37 9.57
CA ALA A 274 2.91 -2.96 9.49
C ALA A 274 3.56 -2.50 10.80
N ILE A 275 4.37 -1.45 10.71
CA ILE A 275 4.93 -0.75 11.88
C ILE A 275 4.24 0.60 11.94
N VAL A 276 3.59 0.90 13.06
CA VAL A 276 2.75 2.09 13.19
C VAL A 276 3.16 2.89 14.44
N PRO A 277 3.19 4.22 14.37
CA PRO A 277 3.28 5.06 15.55
C PRO A 277 1.93 5.07 16.26
N MET A 278 1.89 4.67 17.54
CA MET A 278 0.72 4.75 18.40
C MET A 278 0.91 5.80 19.50
N PRO A 279 -0.13 6.58 19.85
CA PRO A 279 -0.06 7.48 20.98
C PRO A 279 0.20 6.69 22.27
N GLY A 280 1.19 7.12 23.05
CA GLY A 280 1.50 6.50 24.33
C GLY A 280 0.46 6.83 25.41
N VAL A 281 0.47 6.06 26.51
CA VAL A 281 -0.44 6.23 27.66
C VAL A 281 -0.21 7.57 28.38
N THR A 282 1.00 8.12 28.28
CA THR A 282 1.36 9.44 28.82
C THR A 282 1.61 10.42 27.68
N LYS A 283 1.32 11.71 27.90
CA LYS A 283 1.26 12.80 26.90
C LYS A 283 2.54 13.03 26.04
N THR A 284 3.59 12.22 26.20
CA THR A 284 4.73 11.99 25.27
C THR A 284 5.56 10.81 25.82
N PRO A 285 6.24 9.96 25.01
CA PRO A 285 6.37 9.90 23.55
C PRO A 285 5.52 8.80 22.87
N THR A 286 5.31 8.93 21.56
CA THR A 286 4.71 7.91 20.68
C THR A 286 5.45 6.58 20.80
N GLU A 287 4.72 5.48 20.98
CA GLU A 287 5.26 4.13 20.91
C GLU A 287 5.16 3.64 19.48
N TRP A 288 6.18 2.96 18.96
CA TRP A 288 6.06 2.27 17.67
C TRP A 288 5.62 0.86 17.95
N ARG A 289 4.59 0.37 17.26
CA ARG A 289 4.10 -1.00 17.44
C ARG A 289 4.05 -1.74 16.12
N CYS A 290 4.29 -3.04 16.19
CA CYS A 290 4.09 -3.97 15.09
C CYS A 290 2.63 -4.44 15.07
N ILE A 291 2.03 -4.50 13.89
CA ILE A 291 0.62 -4.83 13.70
C ILE A 291 0.53 -5.88 12.63
N VAL A 292 -0.14 -6.99 12.94
CA VAL A 292 -0.43 -8.04 11.96
C VAL A 292 -1.65 -7.63 11.13
N LEU A 293 -1.48 -7.64 9.81
CA LEU A 293 -2.50 -7.29 8.82
C LEU A 293 -3.13 -8.53 8.18
N ASN A 294 -2.42 -9.67 8.21
CA ASN A 294 -2.86 -10.93 7.63
C ASN A 294 -2.92 -12.03 8.70
N GLU A 295 -4.09 -12.19 9.32
CA GLU A 295 -4.31 -13.18 10.39
C GLU A 295 -4.23 -14.63 9.92
N SER A 296 -4.36 -14.91 8.61
CA SER A 296 -4.21 -16.28 8.10
C SER A 296 -2.81 -16.85 8.39
N LEU A 297 -1.82 -15.97 8.60
CA LEU A 297 -0.44 -16.32 8.91
C LEU A 297 -0.15 -16.34 10.42
N ASN A 298 -1.15 -16.16 11.28
CA ASN A 298 -0.97 -16.04 12.74
C ASN A 298 -0.17 -17.18 13.37
N MET A 299 -0.25 -18.37 12.79
CA MET A 299 0.40 -19.57 13.30
C MET A 299 1.84 -19.76 12.79
N ASP A 300 2.27 -18.97 11.81
CA ASP A 300 3.61 -19.04 11.23
C ASP A 300 4.66 -18.68 12.26
N VAL A 301 5.72 -19.50 12.33
CA VAL A 301 6.82 -19.31 13.27
C VAL A 301 7.83 -18.31 12.71
N VAL A 302 7.88 -17.13 13.32
CA VAL A 302 8.81 -16.05 12.95
C VAL A 302 10.14 -16.16 13.66
N TYR A 303 10.23 -16.77 14.84
CA TYR A 303 11.49 -17.00 15.53
C TYR A 303 11.41 -18.27 16.39
N ARG A 304 12.49 -19.04 16.40
CA ARG A 304 12.67 -20.20 17.28
C ARG A 304 14.05 -20.05 17.92
N GLY A 305 14.05 -19.86 19.24
CA GLY A 305 15.26 -19.76 20.04
C GLY A 305 16.00 -21.09 20.13
N ASP A 306 17.27 -21.02 20.48
CA ASP A 306 18.10 -22.20 20.68
C ASP A 306 17.57 -23.04 21.84
N TYR A 307 17.56 -24.36 21.66
CA TYR A 307 17.15 -25.29 22.71
C TYR A 307 18.18 -25.27 23.85
N ARG A 308 17.71 -25.06 25.08
CA ARG A 308 18.49 -25.26 26.30
C ARG A 308 17.87 -26.42 27.08
N PRO A 309 18.64 -27.46 27.47
CA PRO A 309 18.11 -28.55 28.26
C PRO A 309 17.38 -28.03 29.51
N GLY A 310 16.12 -28.44 29.68
CA GLY A 310 15.28 -28.00 30.81
C GLY A 310 14.52 -26.68 30.61
N GLN A 311 14.61 -26.04 29.44
CA GLN A 311 13.80 -24.88 29.09
C GLN A 311 13.02 -25.12 27.80
N GLU A 312 11.76 -24.70 27.76
CA GLU A 312 11.00 -24.69 26.51
C GLU A 312 11.62 -23.69 25.52
N PRO A 313 11.84 -24.08 24.25
CA PRO A 313 12.44 -23.19 23.27
C PRO A 313 11.50 -22.02 22.99
N LEU A 314 12.01 -20.80 23.17
CA LEU A 314 11.27 -19.58 22.86
C LEU A 314 10.78 -19.63 21.40
N THR A 315 9.47 -19.71 21.22
CA THR A 315 8.86 -19.72 19.89
C THR A 315 7.98 -18.48 19.77
N ILE A 316 8.30 -17.61 18.82
CA ILE A 316 7.51 -16.43 18.50
C ILE A 316 6.83 -16.70 17.15
N ARG A 317 5.52 -16.49 17.10
CA ARG A 317 4.68 -16.60 15.91
C ARG A 317 4.25 -15.22 15.44
N VAL A 318 3.70 -15.13 14.23
CA VAL A 318 3.21 -13.86 13.65
C VAL A 318 2.20 -13.20 14.58
N LYS A 319 1.25 -13.95 15.15
CA LYS A 319 0.24 -13.39 16.07
C LYS A 319 0.86 -12.71 17.30
N ASP A 320 2.02 -13.19 17.76
CA ASP A 320 2.73 -12.65 18.93
C ASP A 320 3.46 -11.33 18.59
N LEU A 321 3.49 -10.94 17.32
CA LEU A 321 3.96 -9.63 16.87
C LEU A 321 2.86 -8.56 16.90
N HIS A 322 1.58 -8.94 16.92
CA HIS A 322 0.47 -7.98 16.89
C HIS A 322 0.46 -7.15 18.18
N ASN A 323 0.38 -5.82 18.04
CA ASN A 323 0.48 -4.83 19.11
C ASN A 323 1.79 -4.88 19.92
N ARG A 324 2.83 -5.58 19.43
CA ARG A 324 4.11 -5.63 20.11
C ARG A 324 4.84 -4.29 19.98
N PRO A 325 5.24 -3.64 21.07
CA PRO A 325 6.04 -2.41 21.01
C PRO A 325 7.43 -2.72 20.44
N LEU A 326 7.95 -1.80 19.62
CA LEU A 326 9.31 -1.85 19.12
C LEU A 326 10.26 -1.30 20.19
N GLU A 327 11.39 -1.97 20.34
CA GLU A 327 12.44 -1.58 21.27
C GLU A 327 13.63 -0.99 20.50
N PHE A 328 14.00 0.24 20.85
CA PHE A 328 15.13 0.96 20.25
C PHE A 328 16.22 1.14 21.30
N LEU A 329 17.48 0.88 20.92
CA LEU A 329 18.64 1.03 21.82
C LEU A 329 19.15 2.47 21.90
N SER A 330 18.69 3.35 21.02
CA SER A 330 19.02 4.77 20.98
C SER A 330 17.76 5.64 21.09
N THR A 331 17.91 6.96 21.08
CA THR A 331 16.78 7.91 20.97
C THR A 331 16.27 8.05 19.53
N ASN A 332 16.97 7.48 18.55
CA ASN A 332 16.63 7.60 17.13
C ASN A 332 15.39 6.76 16.79
N ARG A 333 14.53 7.30 15.93
CA ARG A 333 13.25 6.70 15.57
C ARG A 333 12.96 6.92 14.08
N PRO A 334 12.27 5.96 13.43
CA PRO A 334 11.75 6.21 12.09
C PRO A 334 10.82 7.41 12.07
N LEU A 335 10.94 8.23 11.03
CA LEU A 335 10.04 9.36 10.88
C LEU A 335 8.62 8.87 10.60
N ARG A 336 7.68 9.46 11.33
CA ARG A 336 6.27 9.13 11.32
C ARG A 336 5.66 9.18 9.91
N ARG A 337 6.01 10.21 9.13
CA ARG A 337 5.54 10.42 7.75
C ARG A 337 5.88 9.25 6.81
N TYR A 338 7.07 8.65 6.93
CA TYR A 338 7.48 7.50 6.11
C TYR A 338 6.67 6.24 6.45
N LEU A 339 6.42 6.01 7.74
CA LEU A 339 5.55 4.90 8.18
C LEU A 339 4.12 5.11 7.71
N HIS A 340 3.63 6.36 7.68
CA HIS A 340 2.30 6.68 7.18
C HIS A 340 2.15 6.36 5.70
N ILE A 341 3.08 6.79 4.84
CA ILE A 341 3.08 6.41 3.42
C ILE A 341 3.05 4.90 3.29
N ARG A 342 3.97 4.21 3.98
CA ARG A 342 4.04 2.75 3.87
C ARG A 342 2.68 2.12 4.20
N PHE A 343 2.05 2.57 5.28
CA PHE A 343 0.73 2.09 5.68
C PHE A 343 -0.36 2.41 4.65
N LEU A 344 -0.37 3.62 4.08
CA LEU A 344 -1.30 3.98 3.00
C LEU A 344 -1.15 3.05 1.79
N ILE A 345 0.09 2.79 1.34
CA ILE A 345 0.30 1.86 0.23
C ILE A 345 -0.21 0.46 0.59
N LEU A 346 0.05 0.00 1.81
CA LEU A 346 -0.43 -1.30 2.31
C LEU A 346 -1.96 -1.35 2.34
N HIS A 347 -2.62 -0.28 2.77
CA HIS A 347 -4.06 -0.16 2.77
C HIS A 347 -4.63 -0.22 1.35
N MET A 348 -4.05 0.53 0.40
CA MET A 348 -4.49 0.48 -1.00
C MET A 348 -4.28 -0.90 -1.62
N PHE A 349 -3.13 -1.52 -1.35
CA PHE A 349 -2.85 -2.88 -1.78
C PHE A 349 -3.86 -3.89 -1.22
N SER A 350 -4.29 -3.71 0.03
CA SER A 350 -5.31 -4.56 0.66
C SER A 350 -6.69 -4.41 0.01
N LYS A 351 -7.04 -3.22 -0.49
CA LYS A 351 -8.27 -3.01 -1.27
C LYS A 351 -8.24 -3.78 -2.58
N ILE A 352 -7.11 -3.76 -3.29
CA ILE A 352 -6.92 -4.47 -4.55
C ILE A 352 -6.98 -5.99 -4.33
N THR A 353 -6.35 -6.48 -3.26
CA THR A 353 -6.26 -7.92 -2.94
C THR A 353 -7.42 -8.46 -2.12
N SER A 354 -8.39 -7.61 -1.74
CA SER A 354 -9.56 -7.96 -0.92
C SER A 354 -9.24 -8.57 0.45
N VAL A 355 -8.20 -8.07 1.14
CA VAL A 355 -7.85 -8.51 2.50
C VAL A 355 -8.76 -7.80 3.53
N PRO A 356 -9.66 -8.52 4.25
CA PRO A 356 -10.74 -7.88 5.04
C PRO A 356 -10.30 -7.06 6.25
N ILE A 357 -9.21 -7.46 6.91
CA ILE A 357 -8.82 -6.94 8.24
C ILE A 357 -8.37 -5.49 8.18
N LEU A 358 -7.56 -5.13 7.17
CA LEU A 358 -7.12 -3.74 6.97
C LEU A 358 -8.30 -2.82 6.71
N ARG A 359 -9.32 -3.33 6.01
CA ARG A 359 -10.54 -2.58 5.74
C ARG A 359 -11.29 -2.28 7.04
N GLN A 360 -11.58 -3.31 7.84
CA GLN A 360 -12.30 -3.14 9.11
C GLN A 360 -11.54 -2.27 10.12
N THR A 361 -10.23 -2.46 10.22
CA THR A 361 -9.40 -1.74 11.20
C THR A 361 -9.29 -0.25 10.87
N VAL A 362 -9.09 0.09 9.60
CA VAL A 362 -9.03 1.50 9.15
C VAL A 362 -10.40 2.15 9.19
N GLU A 363 -11.46 1.45 8.76
CA GLU A 363 -12.83 1.97 8.78
C GLU A 363 -13.38 2.15 10.21
N SER A 364 -12.83 1.43 11.19
CA SER A 364 -13.22 1.59 12.60
C SER A 364 -12.78 2.92 13.22
N GLY A 365 -11.91 3.71 12.54
CA GLY A 365 -11.42 5.01 13.02
C GLY A 365 -10.50 4.94 14.25
N VAL A 366 -10.28 3.75 14.82
CA VAL A 366 -9.48 3.57 16.04
C VAL A 366 -7.99 3.76 15.78
N PHE A 367 -7.56 3.68 14.52
CA PHE A 367 -6.21 3.22 14.25
C PHE A 367 -5.20 4.35 14.00
N TRP A 368 -5.61 5.55 13.55
CA TRP A 368 -4.67 6.59 13.11
C TRP A 368 -5.22 8.00 13.26
N SER A 369 -4.95 8.70 14.36
CA SER A 369 -5.04 10.17 14.38
C SER A 369 -3.65 10.75 14.17
N PHE A 370 -3.35 11.16 12.93
CA PHE A 370 -2.15 11.94 12.70
C PHE A 370 -2.48 13.41 12.95
N ALA A 371 -2.18 13.88 14.15
CA ALA A 371 -2.10 15.31 14.38
C ALA A 371 -0.85 15.85 13.66
N GLY A 372 -1.04 16.48 12.49
CA GLY A 372 0.02 17.18 11.77
C GLY A 372 -0.06 17.06 10.25
N LYS A 373 0.48 18.07 9.55
CA LYS A 373 0.52 18.15 8.08
C LYS A 373 1.50 17.10 7.52
N CYS A 374 0.99 16.05 6.86
CA CYS A 374 1.81 14.96 6.31
C CYS A 374 1.72 14.81 4.77
N PHE A 375 0.52 14.93 4.18
CA PHE A 375 0.29 14.92 2.72
C PHE A 375 -0.70 15.98 2.27
N GLU A 376 -0.42 16.63 1.15
CA GLU A 376 -1.44 17.44 0.48
C GLU A 376 -2.63 16.56 0.11
N ARG A 377 -3.84 17.07 0.35
CA ARG A 377 -5.07 16.30 0.14
C ARG A 377 -5.18 15.83 -1.31
N GLU A 378 -4.88 16.72 -2.25
CA GLU A 378 -4.91 16.46 -3.69
C GLU A 378 -3.92 15.36 -4.06
N THR A 379 -2.70 15.48 -3.56
CA THR A 379 -1.64 14.47 -3.69
C THR A 379 -2.08 13.10 -3.19
N LEU A 380 -2.74 13.02 -2.05
CA LEU A 380 -3.27 11.76 -1.51
C LEU A 380 -4.43 11.20 -2.33
N GLN A 381 -5.31 12.06 -2.85
CA GLN A 381 -6.44 11.67 -3.70
C GLN A 381 -5.98 11.18 -5.06
N THR A 382 -5.03 11.87 -5.69
CA THR A 382 -4.37 11.45 -6.93
C THR A 382 -3.68 10.12 -6.72
N PHE A 383 -2.92 9.99 -5.63
CA PHE A 383 -2.30 8.72 -5.25
C PHE A 383 -3.32 7.57 -5.18
N ALA A 384 -4.42 7.75 -4.45
CA ALA A 384 -5.43 6.71 -4.34
C ALA A 384 -6.06 6.29 -5.66
N ARG A 385 -6.37 7.29 -6.49
CA ARG A 385 -6.97 7.11 -7.80
C ARG A 385 -6.02 6.34 -8.73
N CYS A 386 -4.75 6.74 -8.79
CA CYS A 386 -3.75 6.09 -9.63
C CYS A 386 -3.47 4.65 -9.19
N VAL A 387 -3.47 4.39 -7.88
CA VAL A 387 -3.05 3.10 -7.34
C VAL A 387 -4.13 2.05 -7.34
N SER A 388 -5.34 2.45 -6.94
CA SER A 388 -6.41 1.48 -6.63
C SER A 388 -7.64 1.69 -7.50
N GLY A 389 -7.69 2.76 -8.30
CA GLY A 389 -8.93 3.22 -8.92
C GLY A 389 -10.04 3.56 -7.92
N CYS A 390 -9.73 3.57 -6.62
CA CYS A 390 -10.68 3.80 -5.53
C CYS A 390 -10.42 5.18 -4.91
N GLU A 391 -11.47 5.75 -4.34
CA GLU A 391 -11.33 6.94 -3.50
C GLU A 391 -10.66 6.59 -2.16
N VAL A 392 -9.82 7.52 -1.68
CA VAL A 392 -9.31 7.47 -0.31
C VAL A 392 -10.51 7.51 0.64
N SER A 393 -10.48 6.73 1.72
CA SER A 393 -11.48 6.92 2.78
C SER A 393 -11.45 8.37 3.27
N GLU A 394 -12.62 8.98 3.47
CA GLU A 394 -12.75 10.34 4.00
C GLU A 394 -11.95 10.52 5.30
N TYR A 395 -11.83 9.46 6.10
CA TYR A 395 -11.02 9.43 7.32
C TYR A 395 -9.58 9.93 7.13
N PHE A 396 -8.93 9.60 6.01
CA PHE A 396 -7.58 10.09 5.75
C PHE A 396 -7.55 11.55 5.26
N THR A 397 -8.69 12.07 4.77
CA THR A 397 -8.76 13.39 4.12
C THR A 397 -9.47 14.48 4.93
N ALA A 398 -10.33 14.11 5.88
CA ALA A 398 -11.24 15.05 6.57
C ALA A 398 -10.55 15.82 7.71
N GLU A 399 -9.53 15.25 8.38
CA GLU A 399 -8.91 15.85 9.58
C GLU A 399 -7.37 15.80 9.59
N HIS A 400 -6.74 15.14 8.62
CA HIS A 400 -5.32 14.79 8.64
C HIS A 400 -4.52 15.23 7.40
N THR A 401 -5.16 15.93 6.47
CA THR A 401 -4.53 16.50 5.26
C THR A 401 -4.80 18.00 5.14
N PHE A 402 -4.00 18.68 4.33
CA PHE A 402 -3.72 20.11 4.44
C PHE A 402 -4.96 21.01 4.37
N ASP A 403 -5.04 21.99 5.28
CA ASP A 403 -5.54 23.33 4.98
C ASP A 403 -4.33 24.27 4.77
N HIS A 404 -4.40 25.14 3.76
CA HIS A 404 -3.37 26.12 3.37
C HIS A 404 -2.84 26.95 4.59
N PRO A 405 -1.57 27.43 4.59
CA PRO A 405 -0.92 27.92 5.80
C PRO A 405 -1.30 29.37 6.08
N THR A 406 -1.89 29.63 7.25
CA THR A 406 -1.74 30.94 7.93
C THR A 406 -1.38 30.82 9.40
N ASN A 407 -1.12 29.63 9.96
CA ASN A 407 -0.79 29.57 11.39
C ASN A 407 0.22 28.47 11.78
N PRO A 408 1.45 28.84 12.20
CA PRO A 408 2.51 27.90 12.58
C PRO A 408 2.38 27.29 14.00
N GLU A 409 1.41 27.66 14.84
CA GLU A 409 1.40 27.30 16.28
C GLU A 409 0.33 26.29 16.75
N ARG A 410 -0.07 25.28 15.97
CA ARG A 410 -1.22 24.41 16.34
C ARG A 410 -0.98 22.94 16.68
N ASN A 411 0.25 22.47 16.84
CA ASN A 411 0.52 21.03 17.05
C ASN A 411 0.49 20.50 18.51
N ILE A 412 0.03 21.29 19.49
CA ILE A 412 0.02 20.85 20.91
C ILE A 412 -1.39 20.66 21.50
N PRO A 413 -2.43 21.47 21.18
CA PRO A 413 -3.74 21.31 21.84
C PRO A 413 -4.65 20.24 21.21
N THR A 414 -4.57 20.02 19.89
CA THR A 414 -5.57 19.23 19.15
C THR A 414 -5.53 17.74 19.49
N GLY A 415 -4.35 17.19 19.80
CA GLY A 415 -4.21 15.79 20.24
C GLY A 415 -4.84 15.48 21.59
N MET A 416 -5.11 16.50 22.43
CA MET A 416 -5.74 16.29 23.74
C MET A 416 -7.27 16.36 23.68
N ALA A 417 -7.84 17.08 22.71
CA ALA A 417 -9.29 17.15 22.53
C ALA A 417 -9.86 15.84 21.97
N MET A 418 -9.20 15.22 20.99
CA MET A 418 -9.64 13.93 20.40
C MET A 418 -9.47 12.72 21.35
N ALA A 419 -8.47 12.75 22.23
CA ALA A 419 -8.25 11.67 23.19
C ALA A 419 -9.32 11.66 24.31
N ALA A 420 -9.94 12.81 24.61
CA ALA A 420 -11.03 12.90 25.58
C ALA A 420 -12.33 12.27 25.04
N ASP A 421 -12.62 12.46 23.75
CA ASP A 421 -13.80 11.89 23.09
C ASP A 421 -13.68 10.38 22.85
N LEU A 422 -12.47 9.86 22.59
CA LEU A 422 -12.24 8.41 22.41
C LEU A 422 -12.29 7.59 23.71
N LEU A 423 -12.18 8.22 24.89
CA LEU A 423 -12.20 7.55 26.18
C LEU A 423 -13.56 7.57 26.89
N GLY A 424 -14.58 8.19 26.29
CA GLY A 424 -15.94 8.24 26.88
C GLY A 424 -16.00 8.90 28.25
N ILE A 425 -15.06 9.81 28.55
CA ILE A 425 -15.06 10.55 29.82
C ILE A 425 -16.04 11.73 29.64
N PRO A 426 -17.13 11.82 30.41
CA PRO A 426 -18.04 12.95 30.30
C PRO A 426 -17.26 14.22 30.64
N SER A 427 -17.26 15.17 29.71
CA SER A 427 -16.79 16.53 29.98
C SER A 427 -17.55 17.04 31.19
N ARG A 428 -16.82 17.24 32.30
CA ARG A 428 -17.38 17.84 33.50
C ARG A 428 -17.89 19.22 33.10
N GLY A 429 -19.21 19.38 33.16
CA GLY A 429 -19.89 20.63 32.89
C GLY A 429 -19.23 21.77 33.66
N THR A 430 -19.11 22.89 32.97
CA THR A 430 -18.91 24.22 33.52
C THR A 430 -19.75 24.37 34.79
N VAL A 431 -19.06 24.57 35.91
CA VAL A 431 -19.66 25.10 37.13
C VAL A 431 -20.17 26.49 36.76
N GLU A 432 -21.49 26.65 36.77
CA GLU A 432 -22.11 27.97 36.87
C GLU A 432 -21.73 28.54 38.23
N ASP A 433 -20.89 29.57 38.23
CA ASP A 433 -20.74 30.46 39.36
C ASP A 433 -22.09 31.14 39.60
N SER A 434 -22.68 30.79 40.74
CA SER A 434 -23.71 31.58 41.40
C SER A 434 -23.05 32.17 42.66
N GLU A 435 -22.61 33.42 42.54
CA GLU A 435 -22.78 34.49 43.54
C GLU A 435 -22.95 35.84 42.81
#